data_AF-A0A2D9C9P0-F1
#
_entry.id   AF-A0A2D9C9P0-F1
#
_cell.length_a   1.000
_cell.length_b   1.000
_cell.length_c   1.000
_cell.angle_alpha   90.00
_cell.angle_beta   90.00
_cell.angle_gamma   90.00
#
_symmetry.space_group_name_H-M   'P 1'
#
loop_
_entity.id
_entity.type
_entity.pdbx_description
1 polymer ?
#
loop_
_entity_poly.entity_id
_entity_poly.type
_entity_poly.pdbx_seq_one_letter_code
_entity_poly.pdbx_strand_id
1 'polypeptide(L)'
;MQHMQPHQPTGGMKMQSFTHKETGKTFYYERLPINGPGEEAVLAPPPHGGKDMVYGQRIFVDDGEHGQGWRYGVVLTSVAYVIVDEREEDGRHFWITERWPIRRNNYVEL
;
A
#
# COMPACT_ATOMS: atom_id res chain seq x y z
N MET A 1 8.58 -22.66 32.15
CA MET A 1 7.67 -21.82 31.36
C MET A 1 8.55 -21.03 30.40
N GLN A 2 8.52 -21.37 29.11
CA GLN A 2 9.42 -20.78 28.12
C GLN A 2 8.94 -19.37 27.78
N HIS A 3 9.83 -18.38 27.92
CA HIS A 3 9.66 -17.02 27.42
C HIS A 3 9.52 -17.10 25.89
N MET A 4 8.31 -16.89 25.37
CA MET A 4 8.13 -16.61 23.94
C MET A 4 8.65 -15.20 23.69
N GLN A 5 9.84 -15.11 23.10
CA GLN A 5 10.34 -13.86 22.53
C GLN A 5 9.42 -13.45 21.37
N PRO A 6 9.03 -12.17 21.24
CA PRO A 6 8.34 -11.73 20.05
C PRO A 6 9.24 -11.95 18.84
N HIS A 7 8.74 -12.69 17.85
CA HIS A 7 9.39 -12.86 16.55
C HIS A 7 9.70 -11.48 15.97
N GLN A 8 10.96 -11.07 16.00
CA GLN A 8 11.45 -10.02 15.12
C GLN A 8 11.48 -10.59 13.70
N PRO A 9 10.79 -9.98 12.72
CA PRO A 9 10.97 -10.39 11.33
C PRO A 9 12.43 -10.15 10.94
N THR A 10 13.14 -11.25 10.72
CA THR A 10 14.54 -11.33 10.30
C THR A 10 14.58 -11.30 8.77
N GLY A 11 15.04 -10.17 8.23
CA GLY A 11 15.15 -9.92 6.79
C GLY A 11 14.80 -8.46 6.55
N GLY A 12 15.80 -7.60 6.34
CA GLY A 12 15.61 -6.16 6.22
C GLY A 12 14.65 -5.79 5.10
N MET A 13 13.36 -5.69 5.40
CA MET A 13 12.37 -5.10 4.51
C MET A 13 12.83 -3.67 4.23
N LYS A 14 13.32 -3.43 3.01
CA LYS A 14 13.66 -2.08 2.56
C LYS A 14 12.37 -1.28 2.44
N MET A 15 12.00 -0.60 3.53
CA MET A 15 10.91 0.38 3.52
C MET A 15 11.31 1.54 2.61
N GLN A 16 10.49 1.77 1.60
CA GLN A 16 10.58 2.91 0.71
C GLN A 16 9.63 4.01 1.19
N SER A 17 9.78 5.22 0.66
CA SER A 17 8.86 6.32 1.01
C SER A 17 8.53 7.22 -0.16
N PHE A 18 7.34 7.82 -0.12
CA PHE A 18 6.97 8.89 -1.02
C PHE A 18 6.35 10.05 -0.25
N THR A 19 6.49 11.27 -0.78
CA THR A 19 5.88 12.47 -0.23
C THR A 19 4.68 12.87 -1.08
N HIS A 20 3.48 12.86 -0.49
CA HIS A 20 2.26 13.33 -1.12
C HIS A 20 2.38 14.81 -1.43
N LYS A 21 2.08 15.18 -2.68
CA LYS A 21 2.32 16.51 -3.21
C LYS A 21 1.45 17.58 -2.56
N GLU A 22 0.20 17.24 -2.25
CA GLU A 22 -0.79 18.21 -1.78
C GLU A 22 -0.68 18.44 -0.28
N THR A 23 -0.54 17.37 0.50
CA THR A 23 -0.45 17.47 1.97
C THR A 23 0.98 17.62 2.48
N GLY A 24 2.00 17.37 1.65
CA GLY A 24 3.41 17.34 2.06
C GLY A 24 3.77 16.16 2.97
N LYS A 25 2.82 15.27 3.25
CA LYS A 25 3.02 14.13 4.13
C LYS A 25 3.88 13.05 3.48
N THR A 26 4.75 12.43 4.26
CA THR A 26 5.54 11.27 3.80
C THR A 26 4.91 9.98 4.27
N PHE A 27 4.72 9.05 3.33
CA PHE A 27 4.19 7.71 3.56
C PHE A 27 5.29 6.69 3.31
N TYR A 28 5.25 5.60 4.07
CA TYR A 28 6.19 4.49 3.95
C TYR A 28 5.50 3.29 3.31
N TYR A 29 6.22 2.55 2.50
CA TYR A 29 5.68 1.40 1.82
C TYR A 29 6.70 0.29 1.62
N GLU A 30 6.19 -0.92 1.48
CA GLU A 30 6.95 -2.12 1.15
C GLU A 30 6.39 -2.78 -0.10
N ARG A 31 7.27 -3.45 -0.85
CA ARG A 31 6.84 -4.32 -1.95
C ARG A 31 6.52 -5.68 -1.37
N LEU A 32 5.36 -6.21 -1.75
CA LEU A 32 4.97 -7.56 -1.40
C LEU A 32 5.59 -8.53 -2.42
N PRO A 33 5.88 -9.78 -2.03
CA PRO A 33 6.28 -10.80 -2.98
C PRO A 33 5.15 -11.02 -3.99
N ILE A 34 5.49 -10.91 -5.28
CA ILE A 34 4.59 -11.21 -6.41
C ILE A 34 5.14 -12.48 -7.07
N ASN A 35 4.31 -13.51 -7.28
CA ASN A 35 4.70 -14.83 -7.82
C ASN A 35 5.57 -15.71 -6.88
N GLY A 36 5.24 -15.82 -5.59
CA GLY A 36 5.94 -16.70 -4.63
C GLY A 36 5.08 -17.06 -3.40
N PRO A 37 5.37 -18.14 -2.65
CA PRO A 37 4.52 -18.59 -1.54
C PRO A 37 4.26 -17.46 -0.51
N GLY A 38 2.97 -17.17 -0.25
CA GLY A 38 2.54 -16.00 0.53
C GLY A 38 2.25 -14.75 -0.31
N GLU A 39 1.88 -14.89 -1.59
CA GLU A 39 1.49 -13.76 -2.44
C GLU A 39 0.35 -12.96 -1.80
N GLU A 40 0.64 -11.72 -1.47
CA GLU A 40 -0.33 -10.76 -0.99
C GLU A 40 -0.41 -9.66 -2.05
N ALA A 41 -1.43 -9.71 -2.89
CA ALA A 41 -1.73 -8.63 -3.82
C ALA A 41 -3.25 -8.55 -4.04
N VAL A 42 -3.76 -7.33 -4.18
CA VAL A 42 -5.17 -7.09 -4.47
C VAL A 42 -5.32 -6.71 -5.93
N LEU A 43 -6.27 -7.35 -6.61
CA LEU A 43 -6.71 -6.96 -7.95
C LEU A 43 -7.92 -6.05 -7.81
N ALA A 44 -7.79 -4.79 -8.21
CA ALA A 44 -8.84 -3.78 -8.07
C ALA A 44 -8.83 -2.80 -9.25
N PRO A 45 -9.97 -2.15 -9.56
CA PRO A 45 -10.01 -1.12 -10.58
C PRO A 45 -9.18 0.11 -10.15
N PRO A 46 -8.61 0.86 -11.10
CA PRO A 46 -7.98 2.14 -10.79
C PRO A 46 -9.05 3.21 -10.48
N PRO A 47 -8.68 4.33 -9.81
CA PRO A 47 -9.64 5.37 -9.40
C PRO A 47 -10.39 6.05 -10.56
N HIS A 48 -9.85 5.97 -11.78
CA HIS A 48 -10.41 6.57 -13.00
C HIS A 48 -11.23 5.56 -13.83
N GLY A 49 -11.47 4.36 -13.30
CA GLY A 49 -12.09 3.26 -14.02
C GLY A 49 -11.17 2.64 -15.07
N GLY A 50 -11.53 1.45 -15.56
CA GLY A 50 -10.75 0.69 -16.53
C GLY A 50 -10.52 -0.75 -16.10
N LYS A 51 -9.53 -1.40 -16.73
CA LYS A 51 -9.15 -2.76 -16.38
C LYS A 51 -8.50 -2.79 -15.00
N ASP A 52 -8.83 -3.80 -14.21
CA ASP A 52 -8.19 -4.01 -12.91
C ASP A 52 -6.67 -4.05 -13.00
N MET A 53 -6.03 -3.52 -11.97
CA MET A 53 -4.60 -3.48 -11.81
C MET A 53 -4.16 -4.13 -10.49
N VAL A 54 -2.90 -4.56 -10.45
CA VAL A 54 -2.32 -5.25 -9.29
C VAL A 54 -1.81 -4.23 -8.28
N TYR A 55 -2.35 -4.27 -7.07
CA TYR A 55 -1.89 -3.54 -5.89
C TYR A 55 -0.96 -4.45 -5.07
N GLY A 56 0.29 -4.54 -5.53
CA GLY A 56 1.32 -5.44 -4.97
C GLY A 56 2.24 -4.78 -3.92
N GLN A 57 1.80 -3.70 -3.29
CA GLN A 57 2.55 -3.00 -2.25
C GLN A 57 1.67 -2.75 -1.03
N ARG A 58 2.29 -2.61 0.14
CA ARG A 58 1.63 -2.17 1.38
C ARG A 58 2.14 -0.80 1.77
N ILE A 59 1.23 0.15 1.95
CA ILE A 59 1.51 1.53 2.36
C ILE A 59 1.00 1.70 3.78
N PHE A 60 1.85 2.18 4.69
CA PHE A 60 1.43 2.53 6.04
C PHE A 60 0.77 3.90 6.02
N VAL A 61 -0.53 3.93 6.29
CA VAL A 61 -1.36 5.14 6.33
C VAL A 61 -1.62 5.48 7.79
N ASP A 62 -1.51 6.77 8.13
CA ASP A 62 -1.73 7.31 9.47
C ASP A 62 -2.07 8.81 9.40
N ASP A 63 -2.97 9.19 8.50
CA ASP A 63 -3.31 10.59 8.16
C ASP A 63 -4.51 11.18 8.88
N GLY A 64 -5.14 10.41 9.77
CA GLY A 64 -6.31 10.85 10.52
C GLY A 64 -7.60 10.87 9.68
N GLU A 65 -7.50 10.84 8.35
CA GLU A 65 -8.64 10.78 7.42
C GLU A 65 -9.00 9.31 7.13
N HIS A 66 -8.00 8.49 6.82
CA HIS A 66 -8.16 7.08 6.46
C HIS A 66 -7.87 6.10 7.61
N GLY A 67 -7.72 6.66 8.82
CA GLY A 67 -7.27 5.94 10.02
C GLY A 67 -5.79 5.56 9.97
N GLN A 68 -5.40 4.66 10.89
CA GLN A 68 -4.04 4.14 10.98
C GLN A 68 -4.02 2.65 10.56
N GLY A 69 -3.13 2.28 9.65
CA GLY A 69 -2.94 0.88 9.26
C GLY A 69 -2.28 0.69 7.90
N TRP A 70 -2.01 -0.58 7.58
CA TRP A 70 -1.50 -0.97 6.26
C TRP A 70 -2.63 -1.01 5.23
N ARG A 71 -2.38 -0.38 4.09
CA ARG A 71 -3.28 -0.33 2.93
C ARG A 71 -2.60 -0.90 1.70
N TYR A 72 -3.34 -1.63 0.88
CA TYR A 72 -2.83 -2.10 -0.40
C TYR A 72 -2.68 -0.92 -1.36
N GLY A 73 -1.60 -0.95 -2.14
CA GLY A 73 -1.20 0.18 -2.96
C GLY A 73 -0.38 -0.23 -4.18
N VAL A 74 -0.21 0.72 -5.07
CA VAL A 74 0.86 0.72 -6.06
C VAL A 74 1.44 2.13 -6.18
N VAL A 75 2.72 2.26 -5.85
CA VAL A 75 3.49 3.49 -5.89
C VAL A 75 4.31 3.48 -7.19
N LEU A 76 3.99 4.42 -8.06
CA LEU A 76 4.70 4.68 -9.32
C LEU A 76 5.64 5.88 -9.16
N THR A 77 6.25 6.34 -10.25
CA THR A 77 7.19 7.46 -10.23
C THR A 77 6.55 8.77 -9.75
N SER A 78 5.34 9.09 -10.21
CA SER A 78 4.67 10.39 -10.00
C SER A 78 3.34 10.31 -9.25
N VAL A 79 2.87 9.11 -8.94
CA VAL A 79 1.56 8.88 -8.32
C VAL A 79 1.56 7.59 -7.52
N ALA A 80 0.87 7.58 -6.39
CA ALA A 80 0.49 6.38 -5.68
C ALA A 80 -1.01 6.15 -5.85
N TYR A 81 -1.41 4.93 -6.17
CA TYR A 81 -2.80 4.49 -6.08
C TYR A 81 -2.94 3.68 -4.80
N VAL A 82 -3.88 4.06 -3.93
CA VAL A 82 -4.03 3.51 -2.58
C VAL A 82 -5.47 3.07 -2.37
N ILE A 83 -5.66 1.82 -1.95
CA ILE A 83 -6.96 1.32 -1.51
C ILE A 83 -7.20 1.87 -0.10
N VAL A 84 -8.09 2.84 0.03
CA VAL A 84 -8.34 3.54 1.28
C VAL A 84 -9.49 2.93 2.08
N ASP A 85 -10.41 2.25 1.40
CA ASP A 85 -11.59 1.66 2.01
C ASP A 85 -12.14 0.48 1.18
N GLU A 86 -12.99 -0.31 1.81
CA GLU A 86 -13.67 -1.47 1.24
C GLU A 86 -15.18 -1.34 1.49
N ARG A 87 -15.97 -1.47 0.44
CA ARG A 87 -17.43 -1.42 0.54
C ARG A 87 -18.04 -2.71 0.04
N GLU A 88 -18.91 -3.31 0.83
CA GLU A 88 -19.76 -4.42 0.38
C GLU A 88 -21.16 -3.88 0.02
N GLU A 89 -21.62 -4.16 -1.20
CA GLU A 89 -22.98 -3.83 -1.64
C GLU A 89 -23.52 -5.00 -2.47
N ASP A 90 -24.71 -5.49 -2.11
CA ASP A 90 -25.37 -6.64 -2.75
C ASP A 90 -24.48 -7.90 -2.89
N GLY A 91 -23.66 -8.17 -1.88
CA GLY A 91 -22.72 -9.30 -1.85
C GLY A 91 -21.51 -9.15 -2.78
N ARG A 92 -21.25 -7.93 -3.28
CA ARG A 92 -20.06 -7.60 -4.06
C ARG A 92 -19.14 -6.68 -3.27
N HIS A 93 -17.86 -7.01 -3.27
CA HIS A 93 -16.81 -6.19 -2.68
C HIS A 93 -16.32 -5.16 -3.69
N PHE A 94 -16.30 -3.90 -3.28
CA PHE A 94 -15.80 -2.76 -4.03
C PHE A 94 -14.63 -2.14 -3.29
N TRP A 95 -13.48 -2.07 -3.95
CA TRP A 95 -12.30 -1.40 -3.44
C TRP A 95 -12.37 0.10 -3.77
N ILE A 96 -12.37 0.94 -2.75
CA ILE A 96 -12.30 2.39 -2.93
C ILE A 96 -10.83 2.76 -3.03
N THR A 97 -10.43 3.21 -4.22
CA THR A 97 -9.05 3.58 -4.50
C THR A 97 -8.93 5.07 -4.74
N GLU A 98 -7.91 5.68 -4.14
CA GLU A 98 -7.53 7.06 -4.37
C GLU A 98 -6.26 7.21 -5.20
N ARG A 99 -6.10 8.40 -5.80
CA ARG A 99 -4.93 8.82 -6.55
C ARG A 99 -4.18 9.89 -5.77
N TRP A 100 -3.00 9.57 -5.26
CA TRP A 100 -2.15 10.50 -4.50
C TRP A 100 -0.95 10.96 -5.33
N PRO A 101 -0.91 12.21 -5.81
CA PRO A 101 0.22 12.72 -6.58
C PRO A 101 1.48 12.78 -5.74
N ILE A 102 2.62 12.37 -6.30
CA ILE A 102 3.90 12.31 -5.59
C ILE A 102 4.75 13.53 -5.94
N ARG A 103 5.27 14.20 -4.91
CA ARG A 103 6.30 15.24 -5.05
C ARG A 103 7.70 14.64 -5.12
N ARG A 104 7.96 13.63 -4.30
CA ARG A 104 9.26 12.96 -4.20
C ARG A 104 9.04 11.48 -3.88
N ASN A 105 9.69 10.60 -4.64
CA ASN A 105 9.73 9.17 -4.36
C ASN A 105 11.17 8.80 -4.00
N ASN A 106 11.41 8.34 -2.78
CA ASN A 106 12.71 7.82 -2.34
C ASN A 106 12.69 6.31 -2.52
N TYR A 107 12.92 5.88 -3.76
CA TYR A 107 13.16 4.48 -4.09
C TYR A 107 14.62 4.15 -3.80
N VAL A 108 14.88 3.11 -3.00
CA VAL A 108 16.23 2.54 -2.87
C VAL A 108 16.34 1.50 -3.98
N GLU A 109 17.08 1.81 -5.06
CA GLU A 109 17.49 0.79 -6.00
C GLU A 109 18.25 -0.32 -5.25
N LEU A 110 17.86 -1.57 -5.52
CA LEU A 110 18.49 -2.77 -4.98
C LEU A 110 19.65 -3.15 -5.87
#